data_AF-A0A1H7V5H7-F1
#
_entry.id   AF-A0A1H7V5H7-F1
#
_cell.length_a   1.000
_cell.length_b   1.000
_cell.length_c   1.000
_cell.angle_alpha   90.00
_cell.angle_beta   90.00
_cell.angle_gamma   90.00
#
_symmetry.space_group_name_H-M   'P 1'
#
loop_
_entity.id
_entity.type
_entity.pdbx_description
1 polymer ?
#
loop_
_entity_poly.entity_id
_entity_poly.type
_entity_poly.pdbx_seq_one_letter_code
_entity_poly.pdbx_strand_id
1 'polypeptide(L)'
;MIGRTSRTSATSATSATSRRARRGSSARSGAGSDALSPELHRAQELLLAAVAEGGTARLAHICLDAWDGGDAVAAGMSLGALLRAVPGMGPLTAHEILAHLRATEATLVGELDHAQRVALPAGLARARRPSTAAME
;
A
#
# COMPACT_ATOMS: atom_id res chain seq x y z
N MET A 1 -11.80 -19.07 -67.99
CA MET A 1 -10.81 -20.06 -68.48
C MET A 1 -9.99 -20.49 -67.27
N ILE A 2 -10.45 -21.49 -66.49
CA ILE A 2 -10.20 -22.95 -66.58
C ILE A 2 -8.77 -23.34 -66.14
N GLY A 3 -8.69 -24.22 -65.13
CA GLY A 3 -7.52 -25.04 -64.76
C GLY A 3 -7.38 -25.14 -63.22
N ARG A 4 -7.97 -26.09 -62.46
CA ARG A 4 -7.84 -27.57 -62.50
C ARG A 4 -6.34 -27.93 -62.62
N THR A 5 -5.65 -28.54 -61.65
CA THR A 5 -5.82 -29.89 -61.04
C THR A 5 -4.68 -30.09 -60.01
N SER A 6 -4.93 -30.53 -58.78
CA SER A 6 -4.86 -31.93 -58.27
C SER A 6 -3.52 -32.36 -57.64
N ARG A 7 -3.66 -33.22 -56.61
CA ARG A 7 -2.68 -34.19 -56.02
C ARG A 7 -1.61 -33.59 -55.08
N THR A 8 -1.23 -34.19 -53.95
CA THR A 8 -1.25 -35.59 -53.49
C THR A 8 -1.08 -35.64 -51.96
N SER A 9 -1.57 -36.72 -51.35
CA SER A 9 -1.44 -37.16 -49.96
C SER A 9 0.01 -37.33 -49.47
N ALA A 10 0.26 -37.13 -48.17
CA ALA A 10 1.21 -37.95 -47.40
C ALA A 10 1.01 -37.78 -45.88
N THR A 11 0.84 -38.92 -45.24
CA THR A 11 0.78 -39.22 -43.82
C THR A 11 2.08 -38.84 -43.11
N SER A 12 2.02 -38.35 -41.87
CA SER A 12 2.96 -38.75 -40.79
C SER A 12 2.45 -38.30 -39.43
N ALA A 13 2.19 -39.30 -38.59
CA ALA A 13 1.93 -39.15 -37.17
C ALA A 13 3.15 -38.58 -36.45
N THR A 14 2.94 -37.73 -35.45
CA THR A 14 4.01 -37.34 -34.52
C THR A 14 3.45 -37.13 -33.13
N SER A 15 3.75 -38.12 -32.29
CA SER A 15 4.19 -38.00 -30.90
C SER A 15 3.30 -37.22 -29.92
N ALA A 16 2.60 -38.04 -29.13
CA ALA A 16 2.07 -37.69 -27.81
C ALA A 16 3.12 -36.94 -26.96
N THR A 17 2.84 -35.66 -26.70
CA THR A 17 3.62 -34.85 -25.75
C THR A 17 2.93 -34.86 -24.40
N SER A 18 3.53 -35.62 -23.49
CA SER A 18 3.32 -35.61 -22.06
C SER A 18 3.43 -34.18 -21.50
N ARG A 19 2.32 -33.63 -20.98
CA ARG A 19 2.34 -32.46 -20.09
C ARG A 19 1.71 -32.84 -18.76
N ARG A 20 2.54 -33.44 -17.92
CA ARG A 20 2.29 -33.61 -16.49
C ARG A 20 2.31 -32.21 -15.85
N ALA A 21 1.13 -31.63 -15.68
CA ALA A 21 0.95 -30.36 -15.00
C ALA A 21 1.44 -30.48 -13.55
N ARG A 22 2.65 -29.97 -13.29
CA ARG A 22 3.10 -29.57 -11.96
C ARG A 22 2.30 -28.32 -11.56
N ARG A 23 1.12 -28.51 -10.97
CA ARG A 23 0.43 -27.54 -10.11
C ARG A 23 0.92 -27.89 -8.70
N GLY A 24 1.78 -27.08 -8.08
CA GLY A 24 1.45 -25.75 -7.62
C GLY A 24 1.01 -25.88 -6.17
N SER A 25 1.96 -25.78 -5.23
CA SER A 25 1.64 -25.59 -3.83
C SER A 25 2.71 -24.71 -3.20
N SER A 26 2.42 -23.42 -3.31
CA SER A 26 2.67 -22.37 -2.35
C SER A 26 3.97 -22.46 -1.56
N ALA A 27 4.94 -21.73 -2.08
CA ALA A 27 5.77 -20.83 -1.30
C ALA A 27 4.97 -20.24 -0.11
N ARG A 28 5.15 -20.81 1.08
CA ARG A 28 5.01 -20.06 2.32
C ARG A 28 6.27 -19.22 2.45
N SER A 29 6.35 -18.13 1.67
CA SER A 29 7.22 -17.01 2.01
C SER A 29 6.55 -16.27 3.16
N GLY A 30 6.63 -16.87 4.34
CA GLY A 30 6.12 -16.35 5.60
C GLY A 30 7.21 -16.53 6.64
N ALA A 31 8.30 -15.78 6.50
CA ALA A 31 9.36 -15.63 7.50
C ALA A 31 10.33 -14.54 7.00
N GLY A 32 9.84 -13.32 6.96
CA GLY A 32 10.61 -12.14 6.56
C GLY A 32 10.18 -10.92 7.37
N SER A 33 9.80 -11.11 8.63
CA SER A 33 10.03 -10.05 9.61
C SER A 33 11.52 -10.10 9.92
N ASP A 34 12.32 -9.56 8.98
CA ASP A 34 13.67 -9.10 9.28
C ASP A 34 13.57 -8.36 10.61
N ALA A 35 14.32 -8.81 11.60
CA ALA A 35 14.35 -8.17 12.90
C ALA A 35 14.81 -6.73 12.69
N LEU A 36 13.86 -5.80 12.65
CA LEU A 36 14.15 -4.37 12.59
C LEU A 36 15.16 -4.08 13.69
N SER A 37 16.21 -3.32 13.38
CA SER A 37 17.16 -2.89 14.39
C SER A 37 16.38 -2.29 15.57
N PRO A 38 16.70 -2.63 16.83
CA PRO A 38 15.99 -2.11 18.00
C PRO A 38 15.97 -0.57 18.01
N GLU A 39 16.97 0.08 17.42
CA GLU A 39 17.05 1.53 17.25
C GLU A 39 16.00 2.06 16.27
N LEU A 40 15.81 1.36 15.14
CA LEU A 40 14.79 1.71 14.16
C LEU A 40 13.39 1.54 14.75
N HIS A 41 13.15 0.42 15.44
CA HIS A 41 11.87 0.21 16.11
C HIS A 41 11.60 1.30 17.14
N ARG A 42 12.58 1.67 17.98
CA ARG A 42 12.45 2.77 18.93
C ARG A 42 12.14 4.10 18.24
N ALA A 43 12.80 4.40 17.12
CA ALA A 43 12.54 5.63 16.37
C ALA A 43 11.11 5.67 15.82
N GLN A 44 10.59 4.54 15.30
CA GLN A 44 9.21 4.42 14.85
C GLN A 44 8.20 4.65 16.00
N GLU A 45 8.44 4.06 17.17
CA GLU A 45 7.61 4.27 18.36
C GLU A 45 7.59 5.74 18.80
N LEU A 46 8.74 6.44 18.72
CA LEU A 46 8.80 7.87 19.03
C LEU A 46 7.99 8.72 18.04
N LEU A 47 7.99 8.37 16.75
CA LEU A 47 7.15 9.05 15.76
C LEU A 47 5.66 8.81 16.04
N LEU A 48 5.26 7.57 16.38
CA LEU A 48 3.88 7.26 16.76
C LEU A 48 3.45 8.02 18.01
N ALA A 49 4.30 8.05 19.05
CA ALA A 49 4.05 8.83 20.26
C ALA A 49 3.89 10.32 19.95
N ALA A 50 4.77 10.87 19.11
CA ALA A 50 4.66 12.27 18.69
C ALA A 50 3.32 12.55 17.96
N VAL A 51 2.86 11.65 17.10
CA VAL A 51 1.53 11.77 16.46
C VAL A 51 0.41 11.65 17.48
N ALA A 52 0.51 10.76 18.46
CA ALA A 52 -0.47 10.65 19.53
C ALA A 52 -0.56 11.93 20.38
N GLU A 53 0.53 12.66 20.56
CA GLU A 53 0.55 13.92 21.30
C GLU A 53 0.10 15.12 20.45
N GLY A 54 0.60 15.23 19.22
CA GLY A 54 0.38 16.40 18.35
C GLY A 54 -0.70 16.23 17.29
N GLY A 55 -1.31 15.05 17.20
CA GLY A 55 -2.41 14.71 16.30
C GLY A 55 -2.12 14.96 14.81
N THR A 56 -3.16 15.37 14.08
CA THR A 56 -3.08 15.62 12.62
C THR A 56 -2.03 16.64 12.21
N ALA A 57 -1.74 17.64 13.06
CA ALA A 57 -0.71 18.64 12.77
C ALA A 57 0.69 18.00 12.80
N ARG A 58 0.98 17.20 13.84
CA ARG A 58 2.26 16.50 13.92
C ARG A 58 2.44 15.47 12.81
N LEU A 59 1.37 14.76 12.45
CA LEU A 59 1.36 13.88 11.28
C LEU A 59 1.74 14.63 10.00
N ALA A 60 1.14 15.79 9.75
CA ALA A 60 1.46 16.59 8.57
C ALA A 60 2.94 16.99 8.50
N HIS A 61 3.54 17.38 9.63
CA HIS A 61 4.97 17.68 9.70
C HIS A 61 5.84 16.46 9.39
N ILE A 62 5.54 15.29 9.97
CA ILE A 62 6.27 14.04 9.70
C ILE A 62 6.21 13.69 8.20
N CYS A 63 5.05 13.88 7.56
CA CYS A 63 4.93 13.66 6.12
C CYS A 63 5.80 14.62 5.31
N LEU A 64 5.84 15.91 5.67
CA LEU A 64 6.70 16.89 5.01
C LEU A 64 8.18 16.52 5.16
N ASP A 65 8.62 16.21 6.39
CA ASP A 65 10.01 15.82 6.68
C ASP A 65 10.42 14.57 5.89
N ALA A 66 9.52 13.60 5.73
CA ALA A 66 9.73 12.40 4.91
C ALA A 66 9.88 12.72 3.41
N TRP A 67 9.09 13.67 2.89
CA TRP A 67 9.06 13.98 1.46
C TRP A 67 10.17 14.91 0.99
N ASP A 68 10.63 15.80 1.87
CA ASP A 68 11.77 16.69 1.63
C ASP A 68 13.11 15.95 1.73
N GLY A 69 13.07 14.64 2.00
CA GLY A 69 14.26 13.77 2.14
C GLY A 69 14.97 13.92 3.49
N GLY A 70 14.32 14.56 4.47
CA GLY A 70 14.89 14.87 5.78
C GLY A 70 14.87 13.71 6.77
N ASP A 71 13.87 12.82 6.68
CA ASP A 71 13.71 11.73 7.65
C ASP A 71 13.37 10.38 6.97
N ALA A 72 14.38 9.50 6.89
CA ALA A 72 14.25 8.16 6.34
C ALA A 72 13.39 7.23 7.22
N VAL A 73 13.33 7.46 8.53
CA VAL A 73 12.45 6.69 9.44
C VAL A 73 11.02 7.06 9.13
N ALA A 74 10.72 8.36 9.06
CA ALA A 74 9.39 8.86 8.69
C ALA A 74 8.95 8.36 7.30
N ALA A 75 9.84 8.38 6.30
CA ALA A 75 9.55 7.85 4.97
C ALA A 75 9.24 6.34 4.98
N GLY A 76 9.84 5.58 5.91
CA GLY A 76 9.61 4.16 6.12
C GLY A 76 8.41 3.83 7.02
N MET A 77 7.69 4.82 7.54
CA MET A 77 6.48 4.56 8.35
C MET A 77 5.28 4.22 7.47
N SER A 78 4.47 3.28 7.93
CA SER A 78 3.14 3.02 7.33
C SER A 78 2.21 4.21 7.59
N LEU A 79 1.58 4.70 6.53
CA LEU A 79 0.57 5.76 6.63
C LEU A 79 -0.62 5.30 7.50
N GLY A 80 -1.04 4.05 7.40
CA GLY A 80 -2.13 3.48 8.21
C GLY A 80 -1.82 3.43 9.70
N ALA A 81 -0.57 3.11 10.07
CA ALA A 81 -0.11 3.13 11.47
C ALA A 81 -0.13 4.57 12.03
N LEU A 82 0.37 5.53 11.25
CA LEU A 82 0.39 6.93 11.64
C LEU A 82 -1.03 7.52 11.77
N LEU A 83 -1.93 7.23 10.84
CA LEU A 83 -3.32 7.69 10.92
C LEU A 83 -4.02 7.17 12.19
N ARG A 84 -3.81 5.90 12.54
CA ARG A 84 -4.38 5.31 13.76
C ARG A 84 -3.78 5.85 15.05
N ALA A 85 -2.56 6.38 15.01
CA ALA A 85 -1.97 7.06 16.16
C ALA A 85 -2.61 8.44 16.43
N VAL A 86 -3.36 9.01 15.49
CA VAL A 86 -3.98 10.32 15.67
C VAL A 86 -5.13 10.25 16.70
N PRO A 87 -5.13 11.11 17.73
CA PRO A 87 -6.22 11.16 18.70
C PRO A 87 -7.57 11.47 18.06
N GLY A 88 -8.60 10.71 18.44
CA GLY A 88 -9.95 10.85 17.89
C GLY A 88 -10.12 10.32 16.47
N MET A 89 -9.06 9.77 15.84
CA MET A 89 -9.18 9.12 14.54
C MET A 89 -9.53 7.64 14.72
N GLY A 90 -10.79 7.31 14.47
CA GLY A 90 -11.24 5.92 14.48
C GLY A 90 -10.67 5.11 13.31
N PRO A 91 -10.67 3.76 13.41
CA PRO A 91 -10.21 2.87 12.34
C PRO A 91 -10.98 3.06 11.04
N LEU A 92 -12.27 3.40 11.11
CA LEU A 92 -13.09 3.70 9.94
C LEU A 92 -12.62 4.98 9.23
N THR A 93 -12.37 6.05 9.98
CA THR A 93 -11.90 7.33 9.42
C THR A 93 -10.52 7.20 8.78
N ALA A 94 -9.61 6.46 9.43
CA ALA A 94 -8.30 6.15 8.84
C ALA A 94 -8.46 5.38 7.51
N HIS A 95 -9.34 4.38 7.47
CA HIS A 95 -9.64 3.62 6.27
C HIS A 95 -10.21 4.50 5.14
N GLU A 96 -11.15 5.40 5.45
CA GLU A 96 -11.73 6.32 4.47
C GLU A 96 -10.68 7.27 3.87
N ILE A 97 -9.74 7.76 4.68
CA ILE A 97 -8.62 8.58 4.20
C ILE A 97 -7.74 7.76 3.26
N LEU A 98 -7.34 6.55 3.65
CA LEU A 98 -6.52 5.68 2.80
C LEU A 98 -7.23 5.36 1.48
N ALA A 99 -8.52 5.05 1.51
CA ALA A 99 -9.33 4.80 0.33
C ALA A 99 -9.40 6.03 -0.59
N HIS A 100 -9.56 7.23 -0.04
CA HIS A 100 -9.54 8.48 -0.80
C HIS A 100 -8.19 8.70 -1.51
N LEU A 101 -7.09 8.34 -0.85
CA LEU A 101 -5.74 8.42 -1.40
C LEU A 101 -5.39 7.25 -2.31
N ARG A 102 -6.28 6.25 -2.47
CA ARG A 102 -5.99 4.98 -3.15
C ARG A 102 -4.73 4.30 -2.57
N ALA A 103 -4.51 4.46 -1.27
CA ALA A 103 -3.43 3.88 -0.52
C ALA A 103 -3.93 2.69 0.31
N THR A 104 -3.01 1.86 0.79
CA THR A 104 -3.29 0.73 1.68
C THR A 104 -2.76 1.01 3.08
N GLU A 105 -3.18 0.22 4.07
CA GLU A 105 -2.63 0.26 5.42
C GLU A 105 -1.10 0.05 5.45
N ALA A 106 -0.55 -0.69 4.48
CA ALA A 106 0.88 -0.97 4.39
C ALA A 106 1.66 0.09 3.58
N THR A 107 0.97 1.03 2.92
CA THR A 107 1.62 2.04 2.09
C THR A 107 2.51 2.93 2.95
N LEU A 108 3.77 3.06 2.54
CA LEU A 108 4.73 3.87 3.27
C LEU A 108 4.56 5.35 2.93
N VAL A 109 4.86 6.23 3.88
CA VAL A 109 4.77 7.68 3.67
C VAL A 109 5.65 8.14 2.51
N GLY A 110 6.85 7.57 2.37
CA GLY A 110 7.79 7.89 1.29
C GLY A 110 7.33 7.42 -0.09
N GLU A 111 6.47 6.41 -0.16
CA GLU A 111 5.96 5.82 -1.42
C GLU A 111 4.80 6.61 -2.03
N LEU A 112 4.23 7.58 -1.29
CA LEU A 112 3.14 8.39 -1.80
C LEU A 112 3.58 9.16 -3.04
N ASP A 113 2.81 9.05 -4.11
CA ASP A 113 3.02 9.83 -5.32
C ASP A 113 2.63 11.30 -5.14
N HIS A 114 2.98 12.16 -6.09
CA HIS A 114 2.70 13.59 -5.98
C HIS A 114 1.19 13.90 -5.82
N ALA A 115 0.32 13.17 -6.52
CA ALA A 115 -1.12 13.39 -6.44
C ALA A 115 -1.67 13.02 -5.05
N GLN A 116 -1.19 11.92 -4.47
CA GLN A 116 -1.52 11.48 -3.12
C GLN A 116 -1.02 12.45 -2.06
N ARG A 117 0.20 12.98 -2.20
CA ARG A 117 0.75 14.00 -1.31
C ARG A 117 -0.11 15.27 -1.29
N VAL A 118 -0.56 15.71 -2.45
CA VAL A 118 -1.44 16.89 -2.59
C VAL A 118 -2.85 16.64 -2.03
N ALA A 119 -3.36 15.40 -2.12
CA ALA A 119 -4.69 15.04 -1.61
C ALA A 119 -4.73 14.80 -0.08
N LEU A 120 -3.61 14.44 0.54
CA LEU A 120 -3.54 14.11 1.97
C LEU A 120 -4.06 15.23 2.90
N PRO A 121 -3.67 16.51 2.73
CA PRO A 121 -4.18 17.59 3.57
C PRO A 121 -5.71 17.72 3.54
N ALA A 122 -6.34 17.51 2.38
CA ALA A 122 -7.79 17.55 2.24
C ALA A 122 -8.46 16.38 2.98
N GLY A 123 -7.87 15.18 2.90
CA GLY A 123 -8.33 14.01 3.66
C GLY A 123 -8.26 14.23 5.17
N LEU A 124 -7.15 14.76 5.67
CA LEU A 124 -6.98 15.09 7.10
C LEU A 124 -7.94 16.18 7.56
N ALA A 125 -8.14 17.23 6.76
CA ALA A 125 -9.08 18.30 7.08
C ALA A 125 -10.53 17.80 7.17
N ARG A 126 -10.92 16.81 6.34
CA ARG A 126 -12.25 16.20 6.39
C ARG A 126 -12.46 15.42 7.70
N ALA A 127 -11.44 14.68 8.15
CA ALA A 127 -11.52 13.91 9.40
C ALA A 127 -11.62 14.78 10.66
N ARG A 128 -11.14 16.03 10.62
CA ARG A 128 -11.29 16.98 11.74
C ARG A 128 -12.70 17.56 11.88
N ARG A 129 -13.54 17.43 10.85
CA ARG A 129 -14.92 17.93 10.94
C ARG A 129 -15.71 16.97 11.80
N PRO A 130 -16.37 17.45 12.88
CA PRO A 130 -17.27 16.60 13.65
C PRO A 130 -18.32 16.05 12.68
N SER A 131 -18.46 14.72 12.65
CA SER A 131 -19.59 14.09 11.97
C SER A 131 -20.84 14.53 12.74
N THR A 132 -21.59 15.46 12.19
CA THR A 132 -22.89 15.89 12.73
C THR A 132 -23.97 14.81 12.58
N ALA A 133 -23.60 13.56 12.28
CA ALA A 133 -24.52 12.46 12.02
C ALA A 133 -24.89 11.62 13.26
N ALA A 134 -24.56 12.06 14.48
CA ALA A 134 -24.98 11.39 15.71
C ALA A 134 -25.43 12.42 16.76
N MET A 135 -26.58 13.04 16.51
CA MET A 135 -27.33 13.85 17.48
C MET A 135 -28.84 13.73 17.22
N GLU A 136 -29.32 12.53 16.88
CA GLU A 136 -30.74 12.15 16.98
C GLU A 136 -30.92 11.04 18.01
#